data_AF-A0A7U3YNN5-F1
#
_entry.id   AF-A0A7U3YNN5-F1
#
_cell.length_a   1.000
_cell.length_b   1.000
_cell.length_c   1.000
_cell.angle_alpha   90.00
_cell.angle_beta   90.00
_cell.angle_gamma   90.00
#
_symmetry.space_group_name_H-M   'P 1'
#
loop_
_entity.id
_entity.type
_entity.pdbx_description
1 polymer ?
#
loop_
_entity_poly.entity_id
_entity_poly.type
_entity_poly.pdbx_seq_one_letter_code
_entity_poly.pdbx_strand_id
1 'polypeptide(L)'
;MNVTPLCTTEPTRASSIRARMRALALAIACCLVASLVAWPPVNAAQPAAPAKRQVIFLPFDVEISGSYAYLRTGLSTTLASRLATRANIAAVAQGDASEQMAGALKSGEYGIFSQRLRQSGAEYLIMGSLAPKAGQFELTSYVFSQTSLQAPKKFQQSFQTVDDVMTAVDNLAWAISGAVFGKPKPEAAAGGGSGMAAFQTAHPERAYREGLFAGTATGLEAGGPFELVSSYRSKGIPAEARDMNAGDLDGDGTPEIVLLTSSALMIYRNEEGQFRMLATAELPNHLRYHSVTLGDLNNNGQQEIYISGSNGDYPDSSALEWNGKKVTTLFEHVGWYLRTMSAPGEPIALIGQKTPVSERDGADIYEMALDGRGGVNAGNKLPLPRGINIFDFARADLDRDGVQETIVLNNSNRLQVYDASGSLRFTSSEIHGASNNFFGTLTSQNNAANSEKETVWVRTRIVIADLDMDGGNDVLVGRNRLETVSFMPNLRYFDGSSLAAYTWVNSGLTRLWETKKIPAYITNYQYAGTQRENGHYQVVFAEAASSYPFVFWNAPTTFLNSYTVRVNAAAK
;
A
#
# COMPACT_ATOMS: atom_id res chain seq x y z
N MET A 1 -112.28 10.56 22.84
CA MET A 1 -113.05 10.59 21.57
C MET A 1 -112.11 10.20 20.44
N ASN A 2 -112.49 9.12 19.73
CA ASN A 2 -112.12 8.56 18.42
C ASN A 2 -110.68 8.63 17.89
N VAL A 3 -109.94 7.51 17.79
CA VAL A 3 -109.91 6.39 16.80
C VAL A 3 -109.18 6.72 15.47
N THR A 4 -108.17 5.87 15.20
CA THR A 4 -107.64 5.29 13.93
C THR A 4 -106.33 5.82 13.28
N PRO A 5 -105.45 4.90 12.80
CA PRO A 5 -104.07 5.13 12.30
C PRO A 5 -103.96 4.92 10.77
N LEU A 6 -102.76 4.87 10.16
CA LEU A 6 -102.43 3.96 9.03
C LEU A 6 -100.97 4.03 8.54
N CYS A 7 -100.53 2.86 8.06
CA CYS A 7 -99.28 2.47 7.41
C CYS A 7 -99.38 2.60 5.88
N THR A 8 -98.25 2.61 5.12
CA THR A 8 -98.00 2.10 3.72
C THR A 8 -96.76 2.78 3.10
N THR A 9 -95.63 2.09 2.86
CA THR A 9 -95.14 1.31 1.67
C THR A 9 -94.66 2.11 0.43
N GLU A 10 -93.39 1.85 0.06
CA GLU A 10 -92.61 1.94 -1.21
C GLU A 10 -93.30 2.33 -2.55
N PRO A 11 -92.54 2.93 -3.53
CA PRO A 11 -91.83 2.13 -4.54
C PRO A 11 -90.44 2.62 -5.01
N THR A 12 -89.70 1.61 -5.47
CA THR A 12 -88.49 1.55 -6.31
C THR A 12 -88.63 2.17 -7.73
N ARG A 13 -87.53 2.67 -8.34
CA ARG A 13 -86.62 1.92 -9.27
C ARG A 13 -86.03 2.81 -10.39
N ALA A 14 -84.69 2.85 -10.42
CA ALA A 14 -83.78 2.86 -11.57
C ALA A 14 -84.22 3.44 -12.93
N SER A 15 -83.64 4.59 -13.31
CA SER A 15 -83.43 4.95 -14.73
C SER A 15 -82.46 6.15 -14.93
N SER A 16 -81.19 6.05 -14.53
CA SER A 16 -80.21 7.10 -14.94
C SER A 16 -78.75 6.68 -15.14
N ILE A 17 -78.42 5.38 -15.09
CA ILE A 17 -77.03 4.91 -15.27
C ILE A 17 -76.66 4.71 -16.75
N ARG A 18 -77.64 4.45 -17.64
CA ARG A 18 -77.38 4.22 -19.08
C ARG A 18 -77.18 5.50 -19.92
N ALA A 19 -77.56 6.67 -19.41
CA ALA A 19 -77.36 7.95 -20.11
C ALA A 19 -75.95 8.55 -19.88
N ARG A 20 -75.32 8.26 -18.73
CA ARG A 20 -73.98 8.78 -18.39
C ARG A 20 -72.82 7.98 -19.03
N MET A 21 -73.04 6.72 -19.41
CA MET A 21 -71.99 5.90 -20.07
C MET A 21 -71.82 6.17 -21.58
N ARG A 22 -72.82 6.77 -22.27
CA ARG A 22 -72.69 7.13 -23.69
C ARG A 22 -71.98 8.46 -23.94
N ALA A 23 -71.99 9.38 -22.97
CA ALA A 23 -71.23 10.63 -23.05
C ALA A 23 -69.72 10.44 -22.81
N LEU A 24 -69.33 9.40 -22.05
CA LEU A 24 -67.91 9.11 -21.78
C LEU A 24 -67.22 8.36 -22.94
N ALA A 25 -67.96 7.54 -23.69
CA ALA A 25 -67.41 6.78 -24.81
C ALA A 25 -67.11 7.65 -26.06
N LEU A 26 -67.83 8.76 -26.26
CA LEU A 26 -67.59 9.66 -27.40
C LEU A 26 -66.41 10.63 -27.17
N ALA A 27 -66.08 10.93 -25.90
CA ALA A 27 -64.90 11.72 -25.55
C ALA A 27 -63.58 10.94 -25.69
N ILE A 28 -63.61 9.62 -25.53
CA ILE A 28 -62.43 8.76 -25.64
C ILE A 28 -62.08 8.45 -27.12
N ALA A 29 -63.07 8.39 -28.01
CA ALA A 29 -62.85 8.14 -29.44
C ALA A 29 -62.28 9.35 -30.21
N CYS A 30 -62.60 10.59 -29.82
CA CYS A 30 -62.02 11.78 -30.46
C CYS A 30 -60.57 12.08 -30.03
N CYS A 31 -60.12 11.60 -28.86
CA CYS A 31 -58.71 11.74 -28.45
C CYS A 31 -57.78 10.69 -29.10
N LEU A 32 -58.33 9.59 -29.63
CA LEU A 32 -57.57 8.51 -30.25
C LEU A 32 -57.36 8.67 -31.77
N VAL A 33 -58.05 9.62 -32.42
CA VAL A 33 -57.88 9.91 -33.86
C VAL A 33 -57.11 11.22 -34.13
N ALA A 34 -56.98 12.11 -33.13
CA ALA A 34 -56.18 13.33 -33.23
C ALA A 34 -54.68 13.15 -32.86
N SER A 35 -54.25 11.93 -32.53
CA SER A 35 -52.87 11.62 -32.08
C SER A 35 -52.00 10.94 -33.16
N LEU A 36 -52.45 10.92 -34.42
CA LEU A 36 -51.80 10.17 -35.51
C LEU A 36 -51.03 11.01 -36.54
N VAL A 37 -50.81 12.32 -36.31
CA VAL A 37 -49.95 13.14 -37.18
C VAL A 37 -49.10 14.10 -36.36
N ALA A 38 -47.88 13.64 -36.03
CA ALA A 38 -46.64 14.40 -35.82
C ALA A 38 -45.75 13.64 -34.83
N TRP A 39 -45.20 12.49 -35.25
CA TRP A 39 -43.99 12.03 -34.59
C TRP A 39 -42.85 12.97 -35.02
N PRO A 40 -42.19 13.69 -34.09
CA PRO A 40 -40.94 14.33 -34.44
C PRO A 40 -39.99 13.25 -34.97
N PRO A 41 -39.08 13.55 -35.91
CA PRO A 41 -38.08 12.58 -36.30
C PRO A 41 -37.42 12.08 -35.03
N VAL A 42 -37.44 10.76 -34.83
CA VAL A 42 -36.57 10.11 -33.86
C VAL A 42 -35.17 10.44 -34.33
N ASN A 43 -34.60 11.51 -33.78
CA ASN A 43 -33.17 11.69 -33.80
C ASN A 43 -32.65 10.43 -33.13
N ALA A 44 -32.14 9.50 -33.94
CA ALA A 44 -31.31 8.43 -33.46
C ALA A 44 -30.28 9.12 -32.57
N ALA A 45 -30.37 8.91 -31.26
CA ALA A 45 -29.36 9.38 -30.33
C ALA A 45 -28.06 8.81 -30.88
N GLN A 46 -27.22 9.69 -31.45
CA GLN A 46 -25.88 9.31 -31.85
C GLN A 46 -25.30 8.58 -30.63
N PRO A 47 -24.78 7.35 -30.79
CA PRO A 47 -24.11 6.70 -29.67
C PRO A 47 -23.09 7.70 -29.16
N ALA A 48 -23.25 8.11 -27.89
CA ALA A 48 -22.38 9.11 -27.28
C ALA A 48 -20.95 8.70 -27.61
N ALA A 49 -20.20 9.62 -28.22
CA ALA A 49 -18.80 9.34 -28.58
C ALA A 49 -18.12 8.75 -27.35
N PRO A 50 -17.38 7.63 -27.48
CA PRO A 50 -16.79 6.96 -26.33
C PRO A 50 -16.01 7.98 -25.53
N ALA A 51 -16.34 8.08 -24.23
CA ALA A 51 -15.76 9.08 -23.35
C ALA A 51 -14.23 9.03 -23.47
N LYS A 52 -13.62 10.18 -23.75
CA LYS A 52 -12.16 10.28 -23.84
C LYS A 52 -11.56 9.87 -22.50
N ARG A 53 -10.51 9.04 -22.54
CA ARG A 53 -9.76 8.67 -21.34
C ARG A 53 -9.10 9.93 -20.77
N GLN A 54 -9.32 10.20 -19.50
CA GLN A 54 -8.81 11.40 -18.84
C GLN A 54 -7.37 11.17 -18.36
N VAL A 55 -6.43 12.04 -18.72
CA VAL A 55 -4.99 11.85 -18.43
C VAL A 55 -4.37 13.14 -17.91
N ILE A 56 -3.63 13.07 -16.81
CA ILE A 56 -2.75 14.15 -16.36
C ILE A 56 -1.35 13.92 -16.91
N PHE A 57 -0.74 14.99 -17.40
CA PHE A 57 0.66 15.04 -17.78
C PHE A 57 1.38 15.97 -16.82
N LEU A 58 2.28 15.43 -15.99
CA LEU A 58 3.17 16.29 -15.24
C LEU A 58 4.27 16.84 -16.17
N PRO A 59 4.78 18.05 -15.89
CA PRO A 59 6.01 18.54 -16.52
C PRO A 59 7.12 17.49 -16.38
N PHE A 60 7.90 17.30 -17.43
CA PHE A 60 9.02 16.38 -17.40
C PHE A 60 10.06 16.86 -16.38
N ASP A 61 10.88 15.97 -15.85
CA ASP A 61 12.09 16.35 -15.15
C ASP A 61 13.25 16.42 -16.16
N VAL A 62 13.91 17.57 -16.30
CA VAL A 62 14.95 17.76 -17.32
C VAL A 62 16.28 17.98 -16.61
N GLU A 63 17.12 16.95 -16.61
CA GLU A 63 18.43 16.93 -15.95
C GLU A 63 19.55 17.40 -16.91
N ILE A 64 19.23 18.39 -17.75
CA ILE A 64 20.19 19.00 -18.68
C ILE A 64 20.35 20.46 -18.29
N SER A 65 21.58 20.85 -17.92
CA SER A 65 21.90 22.22 -17.54
C SER A 65 21.79 23.17 -18.74
N GLY A 66 21.36 24.41 -18.50
CA GLY A 66 21.38 25.50 -19.49
C GLY A 66 20.03 25.80 -20.15
N SER A 67 20.06 26.13 -21.45
CA SER A 67 18.93 26.70 -22.21
C SER A 67 17.76 25.74 -22.47
N TYR A 68 17.76 24.52 -21.93
CA TYR A 68 16.78 23.47 -22.23
C TYR A 68 15.59 23.41 -21.27
N ALA A 69 15.47 24.36 -20.33
CA ALA A 69 14.36 24.41 -19.37
C ALA A 69 12.97 24.41 -20.03
N TYR A 70 12.85 24.96 -21.26
CA TYR A 70 11.60 24.96 -22.02
C TYR A 70 11.10 23.55 -22.38
N LEU A 71 11.99 22.54 -22.45
CA LEU A 71 11.62 21.16 -22.74
C LEU A 71 10.75 20.56 -21.63
N ARG A 72 10.84 21.07 -20.41
CA ARG A 72 10.08 20.59 -19.26
C ARG A 72 8.57 20.52 -19.54
N THR A 73 8.01 21.64 -20.01
CA THR A 73 6.60 21.76 -20.39
C THR A 73 6.39 21.45 -21.87
N GLY A 74 7.39 21.69 -22.73
CA GLY A 74 7.32 21.39 -24.16
C GLY A 74 7.14 19.89 -24.45
N LEU A 75 7.84 19.02 -23.71
CA LEU A 75 7.73 17.56 -23.88
C LEU A 75 6.39 17.03 -23.38
N SER A 76 5.90 17.50 -22.22
CA SER A 76 4.60 17.08 -21.67
C SER A 76 3.45 17.50 -22.59
N THR A 77 3.44 18.74 -23.08
CA THR A 77 2.43 19.25 -24.01
C THR A 77 2.45 18.54 -25.36
N THR A 78 3.64 18.27 -25.90
CA THR A 78 3.79 17.51 -27.16
C THR A 78 3.27 16.08 -27.01
N LEU A 79 3.64 15.41 -25.90
CA LEU A 79 3.17 14.06 -25.61
C LEU A 79 1.65 14.02 -25.45
N ALA A 80 1.07 14.97 -24.72
CA ALA A 80 -0.36 15.11 -24.55
C ALA A 80 -1.08 15.31 -25.90
N SER A 81 -0.57 16.19 -26.76
CA SER A 81 -1.11 16.44 -28.10
C SER A 81 -1.10 15.17 -28.97
N ARG A 82 0.04 14.47 -29.02
CA ARG A 82 0.19 13.23 -29.80
C ARG A 82 -0.75 12.13 -29.32
N LEU A 83 -0.85 11.93 -28.00
CA LEU A 83 -1.76 10.93 -27.44
C LEU A 83 -3.23 11.32 -27.64
N ALA A 84 -3.59 12.61 -27.57
CA ALA A 84 -4.94 13.05 -27.87
C ALA A 84 -5.35 12.65 -29.30
N THR A 85 -4.46 12.81 -30.28
CA THR A 85 -4.69 12.39 -31.67
C THR A 85 -4.69 10.87 -31.83
N ARG A 86 -3.73 10.15 -31.24
CA ARG A 86 -3.51 8.71 -31.49
C ARG A 86 -4.42 7.81 -30.67
N ALA A 87 -4.61 8.17 -29.41
CA ALA A 87 -5.30 7.37 -28.41
C ALA A 87 -6.72 7.87 -28.11
N ASN A 88 -7.15 9.03 -28.62
CA ASN A 88 -8.42 9.69 -28.29
C ASN A 88 -8.55 9.95 -26.77
N ILE A 89 -7.48 10.47 -26.17
CA ILE A 89 -7.46 10.87 -24.75
C ILE A 89 -7.83 12.35 -24.59
N ALA A 90 -8.18 12.74 -23.37
CA ALA A 90 -8.34 14.13 -22.95
C ALA A 90 -7.29 14.45 -21.87
N ALA A 91 -6.48 15.47 -22.11
CA ALA A 91 -5.54 15.97 -21.11
C ALA A 91 -6.29 16.84 -20.09
N VAL A 92 -6.26 16.46 -18.82
CA VAL A 92 -6.87 17.22 -17.71
C VAL A 92 -5.78 17.83 -16.83
N ALA A 93 -6.13 18.88 -16.08
CA ALA A 93 -5.24 19.63 -15.20
C ALA A 93 -3.89 19.99 -15.84
N GLN A 94 -3.92 20.76 -16.94
CA GLN A 94 -2.72 21.24 -17.67
C GLN A 94 -2.19 22.58 -17.13
N GLY A 95 -0.98 22.98 -17.54
CA GLY A 95 -0.39 24.27 -17.18
C GLY A 95 -0.09 24.37 -15.69
N ASP A 96 -0.45 25.49 -15.06
CA ASP A 96 -0.18 25.78 -13.65
C ASP A 96 -0.67 24.68 -12.70
N ALA A 97 -1.80 24.04 -13.02
CA ALA A 97 -2.33 22.95 -12.20
C ALA A 97 -1.35 21.74 -12.19
N SER A 98 -0.81 21.36 -13.35
CA SER A 98 0.18 20.29 -13.46
C SER A 98 1.52 20.64 -12.81
N GLU A 99 1.94 21.90 -12.89
CA GLU A 99 3.16 22.39 -12.23
C GLU A 99 3.03 22.35 -10.71
N GLN A 100 1.90 22.81 -10.16
CA GLN A 100 1.65 22.74 -8.72
C GLN A 100 1.55 21.29 -8.23
N MET A 101 0.97 20.38 -9.04
CA MET A 101 0.98 18.95 -8.72
C MET A 101 2.40 18.37 -8.73
N ALA A 102 3.21 18.69 -9.73
CA ALA A 102 4.62 18.26 -9.77
C ALA A 102 5.42 18.82 -8.59
N GLY A 103 5.17 20.09 -8.21
CA GLY A 103 5.75 20.71 -7.02
C GLY A 103 5.40 19.96 -5.74
N ALA A 104 4.11 19.69 -5.51
CA ALA A 104 3.64 18.92 -4.36
C ALA A 104 4.24 17.50 -4.32
N LEU A 105 4.39 16.84 -5.47
CA LEU A 105 5.01 15.51 -5.52
C LEU A 105 6.51 15.57 -5.17
N LYS A 106 7.22 16.60 -5.62
CA LYS A 106 8.65 16.82 -5.35
C LYS A 106 8.92 17.25 -3.91
N SER A 107 8.05 18.06 -3.31
CA SER A 107 8.12 18.43 -1.89
C SER A 107 7.58 17.34 -0.97
N GLY A 108 7.09 16.23 -1.54
CA GLY A 108 6.54 15.10 -0.80
C GLY A 108 5.16 15.36 -0.19
N GLU A 109 4.48 16.46 -0.53
CA GLU A 109 3.09 16.80 -0.19
C GLU A 109 2.05 15.88 -0.86
N TYR A 110 2.21 14.57 -0.65
CA TYR A 110 1.41 13.50 -1.23
C TYR A 110 -0.10 13.62 -0.95
N GLY A 111 -0.47 14.19 0.20
CA GLY A 111 -1.87 14.49 0.53
C GLY A 111 -2.50 15.49 -0.43
N ILE A 112 -1.83 16.63 -0.65
CA ILE A 112 -2.29 17.67 -1.59
C ILE A 112 -2.30 17.14 -3.03
N PHE A 113 -1.25 16.41 -3.41
CA PHE A 113 -1.18 15.76 -4.71
C PHE A 113 -2.35 14.79 -4.92
N SER A 114 -2.62 13.92 -3.93
CA SER A 114 -3.72 12.95 -3.97
C SER A 114 -5.06 13.64 -4.20
N GLN A 115 -5.35 14.66 -3.39
CA GLN A 115 -6.63 15.36 -3.43
C GLN A 115 -6.87 15.97 -4.81
N ARG A 116 -5.87 16.66 -5.37
CA ARG A 116 -5.96 17.27 -6.71
C ARG A 116 -6.11 16.23 -7.80
N LEU A 117 -5.39 15.12 -7.71
CA LEU A 117 -5.50 14.02 -8.67
C LEU A 117 -6.92 13.43 -8.68
N ARG A 118 -7.54 13.20 -7.51
CA ARG A 118 -8.93 12.74 -7.42
C ARG A 118 -9.92 13.75 -7.99
N GLN A 119 -9.75 15.03 -7.65
CA GLN A 119 -10.61 16.11 -8.14
C GLN A 119 -10.53 16.30 -9.65
N SER A 120 -9.39 15.96 -10.28
CA SER A 120 -9.22 16.09 -11.72
C SER A 120 -10.04 15.10 -12.54
N GLY A 121 -10.51 13.99 -11.94
CA GLY A 121 -11.17 12.89 -12.65
C GLY A 121 -10.27 12.13 -13.62
N ALA A 122 -8.95 12.32 -13.55
CA ALA A 122 -8.00 11.60 -14.39
C ALA A 122 -8.04 10.09 -14.12
N GLU A 123 -7.95 9.28 -15.17
CA GLU A 123 -7.80 7.83 -15.08
C GLU A 123 -6.32 7.41 -15.16
N TYR A 124 -5.48 8.29 -15.72
CA TYR A 124 -4.04 8.05 -15.90
C TYR A 124 -3.22 9.27 -15.47
N LEU A 125 -2.02 9.02 -14.95
CA LEU A 125 -0.98 10.02 -14.70
C LEU A 125 0.25 9.62 -15.50
N ILE A 126 0.79 10.58 -16.24
CA ILE A 126 2.03 10.41 -16.99
C ILE A 126 3.08 11.34 -16.39
N MET A 127 4.19 10.73 -16.01
CA MET A 127 5.40 11.41 -15.56
C MET A 127 6.54 11.03 -16.49
N GLY A 128 7.57 11.87 -16.57
CA GLY A 128 8.74 11.52 -17.36
C GLY A 128 9.94 12.37 -17.02
N SER A 129 11.09 11.93 -17.52
CA SER A 129 12.33 12.68 -17.44
C SER A 129 13.12 12.62 -18.74
N LEU A 130 14.00 13.59 -18.90
CA LEU A 130 15.03 13.66 -19.91
C LEU A 130 16.37 13.85 -19.19
N ALA A 131 17.25 12.86 -19.28
CA ALA A 131 18.55 12.88 -18.61
C ALA A 131 19.66 12.36 -19.53
N PRO A 132 20.91 12.84 -19.37
CA PRO A 132 22.07 12.23 -20.01
C PRO A 132 22.35 10.84 -19.40
N LYS A 133 22.70 9.86 -20.24
CA LYS A 133 23.01 8.49 -19.82
C LYS A 133 24.06 7.88 -20.74
N ALA A 134 25.23 7.55 -20.19
CA ALA A 134 26.31 6.86 -20.91
C ALA A 134 26.68 7.48 -22.29
N GLY A 135 26.80 8.81 -22.36
CA GLY A 135 27.19 9.52 -23.59
C GLY A 135 26.06 9.79 -24.59
N GLN A 136 24.82 9.41 -24.28
CA GLN A 136 23.60 9.74 -25.04
C GLN A 136 22.56 10.37 -24.11
N PHE A 137 21.39 10.73 -24.64
CA PHE A 137 20.24 11.17 -23.86
C PHE A 137 19.20 10.05 -23.75
N GLU A 138 18.52 9.97 -22.61
CA GLU A 138 17.43 9.03 -22.37
C GLU A 138 16.16 9.81 -21.96
N LEU A 139 15.09 9.61 -22.74
CA LEU A 139 13.74 10.05 -22.40
C LEU A 139 12.99 8.88 -21.78
N THR A 140 12.62 9.02 -20.51
CA THR A 140 11.87 8.01 -19.76
C THR A 140 10.47 8.53 -19.45
N SER A 141 9.46 7.67 -19.54
CA SER A 141 8.11 7.99 -19.06
C SER A 141 7.47 6.82 -18.34
N TYR A 142 6.76 7.14 -17.26
CA TYR A 142 5.98 6.22 -16.48
C TYR A 142 4.50 6.56 -16.64
N VAL A 143 3.69 5.54 -16.94
CA VAL A 143 2.24 5.66 -17.06
C VAL A 143 1.56 4.89 -15.93
N PHE A 144 0.89 5.63 -15.06
CA PHE A 144 0.12 5.13 -13.93
C PHE A 144 -1.35 5.07 -14.34
N SER A 145 -2.08 4.06 -13.87
CA SER A 145 -3.51 3.85 -14.13
C SER A 145 -4.28 3.73 -12.83
N GLN A 146 -5.44 4.37 -12.73
CA GLN A 146 -6.33 4.33 -11.58
C GLN A 146 -6.87 2.91 -11.28
N THR A 147 -7.06 2.09 -12.32
CA THR A 147 -7.76 0.79 -12.22
C THR A 147 -6.83 -0.41 -12.24
N SER A 148 -5.53 -0.20 -12.51
CA SER A 148 -4.55 -1.28 -12.58
C SER A 148 -3.98 -1.59 -11.18
N LEU A 149 -4.01 -2.87 -10.79
CA LEU A 149 -3.26 -3.37 -9.63
C LEU A 149 -1.81 -3.74 -9.98
N GLN A 150 -1.36 -3.44 -11.21
CA GLN A 150 -0.03 -3.77 -11.73
C GLN A 150 0.90 -2.56 -11.80
N ALA A 151 2.20 -2.85 -11.96
CA ALA A 151 3.25 -1.85 -11.97
C ALA A 151 3.03 -0.79 -13.05
N PRO A 152 3.41 0.48 -12.79
CA PRO A 152 3.33 1.52 -13.82
C PRO A 152 4.12 1.07 -15.04
N LYS A 153 3.55 1.29 -16.22
CA LYS A 153 4.24 0.95 -17.46
C LYS A 153 5.35 1.96 -17.70
N LYS A 154 6.59 1.46 -17.76
CA LYS A 154 7.78 2.25 -18.05
C LYS A 154 8.10 2.19 -19.55
N PHE A 155 8.36 3.35 -20.14
CA PHE A 155 8.75 3.50 -21.54
C PHE A 155 10.04 4.31 -21.61
N GLN A 156 10.96 3.89 -22.47
CA GLN A 156 12.27 4.53 -22.61
C GLN A 156 12.64 4.69 -24.08
N GLN A 157 13.29 5.80 -24.41
CA GLN A 157 13.86 6.09 -25.72
C GLN A 157 15.25 6.71 -25.53
N SER A 158 16.27 6.12 -26.15
CA SER A 158 17.63 6.65 -26.16
C SER A 158 17.95 7.30 -27.50
N PHE A 159 18.67 8.42 -27.49
CA PHE A 159 19.00 9.18 -28.70
C PHE A 159 20.26 10.03 -28.48
N GLN A 160 20.94 10.42 -29.56
CA GLN A 160 22.29 10.97 -29.50
C GLN A 160 22.33 12.47 -29.18
N THR A 161 21.44 13.26 -29.80
CA THR A 161 21.46 14.73 -29.66
C THR A 161 20.14 15.24 -29.09
N VAL A 162 20.18 16.35 -28.32
CA VAL A 162 18.94 16.94 -27.79
C VAL A 162 17.98 17.33 -28.90
N ASP A 163 18.47 17.63 -30.10
CA ASP A 163 17.65 17.95 -31.28
C ASP A 163 16.74 16.79 -31.70
N ASP A 164 17.15 15.55 -31.42
CA ASP A 164 16.36 14.33 -31.71
C ASP A 164 15.21 14.10 -30.71
N VAL A 165 15.11 14.90 -29.65
CA VAL A 165 14.13 14.69 -28.56
C VAL A 165 12.69 14.68 -29.07
N MET A 166 12.37 15.49 -30.09
CA MET A 166 11.02 15.56 -30.64
C MET A 166 10.64 14.30 -31.41
N THR A 167 11.62 13.63 -32.03
CA THR A 167 11.44 12.31 -32.64
C THR A 167 11.31 11.24 -31.56
N ALA A 168 12.13 11.31 -30.50
CA ALA A 168 12.05 10.40 -29.37
C ALA A 168 10.68 10.44 -28.67
N VAL A 169 10.13 11.63 -28.40
CA VAL A 169 8.76 11.79 -27.87
C VAL A 169 7.71 11.19 -28.83
N ASP A 170 7.98 11.15 -30.13
CA ASP A 170 7.02 10.65 -31.13
C ASP A 170 6.90 9.13 -31.01
N ASN A 171 8.06 8.48 -30.97
CA ASN A 171 8.16 7.04 -30.76
C ASN A 171 7.62 6.66 -29.38
N LEU A 172 7.95 7.43 -28.34
CA LEU A 172 7.42 7.24 -27.00
C LEU A 172 5.89 7.31 -26.97
N ALA A 173 5.29 8.31 -27.63
CA ALA A 173 3.84 8.45 -27.72
C ALA A 173 3.18 7.26 -28.46
N TRP A 174 3.82 6.71 -29.50
CA TRP A 174 3.33 5.49 -30.16
C TRP A 174 3.42 4.27 -29.25
N ALA A 175 4.51 4.11 -28.51
CA ALA A 175 4.69 3.01 -27.56
C ALA A 175 3.61 3.06 -26.46
N ILE A 176 3.37 4.23 -25.88
CA ILE A 176 2.32 4.45 -24.89
C ILE A 176 0.93 4.19 -25.49
N SER A 177 0.65 4.73 -26.68
CA SER A 177 -0.62 4.54 -27.38
C SER A 177 -0.95 3.07 -27.61
N GLY A 178 0.03 2.28 -28.07
CA GLY A 178 -0.14 0.84 -28.27
C GLY A 178 -0.30 0.07 -26.96
N ALA A 179 0.65 0.24 -26.04
CA ALA A 179 0.72 -0.61 -24.84
C ALA A 179 -0.29 -0.25 -23.75
N VAL A 180 -0.69 1.03 -23.63
CA VAL A 180 -1.63 1.50 -22.59
C VAL A 180 -3.04 1.60 -23.14
N PHE A 181 -3.19 2.16 -24.34
CA PHE A 181 -4.51 2.51 -24.90
C PHE A 181 -4.98 1.58 -26.02
N GLY A 182 -4.20 0.54 -26.37
CA GLY A 182 -4.57 -0.46 -27.38
C GLY A 182 -4.60 0.11 -28.81
N LYS A 183 -3.91 1.22 -29.07
CA LYS A 183 -3.84 1.87 -30.39
C LYS A 183 -2.39 1.94 -30.88
N PRO A 184 -1.83 0.81 -31.35
CA PRO A 184 -0.44 0.76 -31.81
C PRO A 184 -0.25 1.57 -33.10
N LYS A 185 1.02 1.83 -33.43
CA LYS A 185 1.39 2.47 -34.69
C LYS A 185 0.87 1.63 -35.85
N PRO A 186 0.12 2.19 -36.81
CA PRO A 186 -0.25 1.49 -38.02
C PRO A 186 1.02 1.03 -38.73
N GLU A 187 1.16 -0.27 -38.98
CA GLU A 187 2.23 -0.77 -39.82
C GLU A 187 2.07 -0.15 -41.21
N ALA A 188 3.11 0.53 -41.68
CA ALA A 188 3.16 0.95 -43.07
C ALA A 188 3.26 -0.31 -43.92
N ALA A 189 2.29 -0.56 -44.79
CA ALA A 189 2.43 -1.59 -45.81
C ALA A 189 3.58 -1.20 -46.75
N ALA A 190 4.79 -1.73 -46.53
CA ALA A 190 5.78 -2.02 -47.58
C ALA A 190 7.07 -2.65 -47.03
N GLY A 191 7.51 -3.73 -47.70
CA GLY A 191 8.90 -3.89 -48.15
C GLY A 191 9.93 -4.33 -47.11
N GLY A 192 10.46 -5.54 -47.30
CA GLY A 192 11.58 -6.08 -46.52
C GLY A 192 12.81 -5.17 -46.48
N GLY A 193 13.35 -5.03 -45.29
CA GLY A 193 14.62 -4.36 -45.00
C GLY A 193 15.02 -4.63 -43.56
N SER A 194 15.91 -5.61 -43.36
CA SER A 194 16.44 -6.00 -42.07
C SER A 194 17.22 -4.87 -41.39
N GLY A 195 16.85 -4.56 -40.15
CA GLY A 195 17.59 -3.66 -39.26
C GLY A 195 17.13 -3.88 -37.82
N MET A 196 17.90 -4.67 -37.07
CA MET A 196 17.66 -4.98 -35.66
C MET A 196 17.72 -3.70 -34.80
N ALA A 197 16.61 -3.39 -34.13
CA ALA A 197 16.62 -2.74 -32.82
C ALA A 197 15.79 -3.63 -31.89
N ALA A 198 16.49 -4.34 -31.01
CA ALA A 198 15.90 -5.29 -30.08
C ALA A 198 14.99 -4.55 -29.08
N PHE A 199 13.69 -4.64 -29.29
CA PHE A 199 12.69 -4.32 -28.28
C PHE A 199 12.81 -5.33 -27.14
N GLN A 200 13.42 -4.96 -26.01
CA GLN A 200 13.13 -5.64 -24.75
C GLN A 200 11.85 -5.04 -24.15
N THR A 201 10.71 -5.37 -24.75
CA THR A 201 9.42 -5.22 -24.10
C THR A 201 9.07 -6.54 -23.43
N ALA A 202 8.87 -6.55 -22.11
CA ALA A 202 8.19 -7.66 -21.46
C ALA A 202 6.82 -7.83 -22.14
N HIS A 203 6.58 -9.03 -22.68
CA HIS A 203 5.42 -9.32 -23.53
C HIS A 203 4.08 -8.98 -22.82
N PRO A 204 3.20 -8.16 -23.45
CA PRO A 204 1.92 -7.73 -22.87
C PRO A 204 0.99 -8.88 -22.47
N GLU A 205 1.01 -9.98 -23.24
CA GLU A 205 0.19 -11.17 -23.01
C GLU A 205 0.54 -11.90 -21.70
N ARG A 206 1.81 -11.84 -21.27
CA ARG A 206 2.28 -12.50 -20.04
C ARG A 206 1.86 -11.71 -18.81
N ALA A 207 1.99 -10.37 -18.86
CA ALA A 207 1.47 -9.47 -17.82
C ALA A 207 -0.06 -9.46 -17.73
N TYR A 208 -0.78 -9.57 -18.85
CA TYR A 208 -2.25 -9.67 -18.86
C TYR A 208 -2.73 -11.01 -18.28
N ARG A 209 -2.08 -12.13 -18.64
CA ARG A 209 -2.35 -13.43 -18.01
C ARG A 209 -1.92 -13.45 -16.54
N GLU A 210 -0.80 -12.88 -16.14
CA GLU A 210 -0.43 -12.81 -14.71
C GLU A 210 -1.43 -11.97 -13.89
N GLY A 211 -1.99 -10.90 -14.45
CA GLY A 211 -3.01 -10.08 -13.77
C GLY A 211 -4.38 -10.76 -13.62
N LEU A 212 -4.78 -11.59 -14.58
CA LEU A 212 -6.03 -12.37 -14.52
C LEU A 212 -5.95 -13.61 -13.62
N PHE A 213 -4.73 -14.09 -13.35
CA PHE A 213 -4.47 -15.26 -12.50
C PHE A 213 -3.87 -14.92 -11.12
N ALA A 214 -3.42 -13.67 -10.88
CA ALA A 214 -2.91 -13.22 -9.58
C ALA A 214 -4.00 -13.16 -8.48
N GLY A 215 -5.28 -13.19 -8.86
CA GLY A 215 -6.41 -13.25 -7.92
C GLY A 215 -6.69 -14.65 -7.34
N THR A 216 -5.97 -15.69 -7.76
CA THR A 216 -6.31 -17.09 -7.40
C THR A 216 -5.11 -17.96 -6.99
N ALA A 217 -3.89 -17.42 -6.98
CA ALA A 217 -2.71 -18.18 -6.60
C ALA A 217 -2.31 -17.87 -5.14
N THR A 218 -3.12 -18.28 -4.17
CA THR A 218 -2.65 -18.47 -2.79
C THR A 218 -1.79 -19.74 -2.73
N GLY A 219 -0.78 -19.75 -1.87
CA GLY A 219 0.12 -20.91 -1.71
C GLY A 219 1.52 -20.49 -1.29
N LEU A 220 2.37 -21.49 -1.03
CA LEU A 220 3.78 -21.31 -0.70
C LEU A 220 4.66 -21.74 -1.89
N GLU A 221 5.66 -20.93 -2.20
CA GLU A 221 6.83 -21.23 -3.01
C GLU A 221 7.96 -21.72 -2.08
N ALA A 222 8.75 -22.69 -2.55
CA ALA A 222 9.65 -23.53 -1.73
C ALA A 222 8.89 -24.43 -0.73
N GLY A 223 8.76 -25.70 -1.16
CA GLY A 223 8.01 -26.77 -0.50
C GLY A 223 8.93 -27.74 0.22
N GLY A 224 9.18 -27.43 1.49
CA GLY A 224 9.54 -28.43 2.50
C GLY A 224 8.28 -29.05 3.12
N PRO A 225 8.24 -29.34 4.43
CA PRO A 225 7.04 -29.87 5.10
C PRO A 225 5.89 -28.84 5.21
N PHE A 226 5.99 -27.67 4.59
CA PHE A 226 5.07 -26.55 4.80
C PHE A 226 3.91 -26.54 3.81
N GLU A 227 2.71 -26.29 4.31
CA GLU A 227 1.51 -26.15 3.51
C GLU A 227 0.66 -24.98 4.00
N LEU A 228 0.25 -24.10 3.08
CA LEU A 228 -0.75 -23.08 3.38
C LEU A 228 -2.14 -23.74 3.36
N VAL A 229 -2.71 -24.00 4.52
CA VAL A 229 -3.98 -24.73 4.65
C VAL A 229 -5.20 -23.81 4.63
N SER A 230 -5.06 -22.56 5.05
CA SER A 230 -6.13 -21.56 4.93
C SER A 230 -5.60 -20.14 4.78
N SER A 231 -6.38 -19.31 4.11
CA SER A 231 -6.08 -17.90 3.85
C SER A 231 -7.37 -17.10 3.94
N TYR A 232 -7.40 -16.12 4.85
CA TYR A 232 -8.51 -15.20 5.02
C TYR A 232 -8.06 -13.77 4.78
N ARG A 233 -8.99 -12.96 4.26
CA ARG A 233 -8.81 -11.53 3.99
C ARG A 233 -10.05 -10.79 4.45
N SER A 234 -9.87 -9.72 5.22
CA SER A 234 -10.96 -8.92 5.75
C SER A 234 -11.72 -8.17 4.64
N LYS A 235 -12.82 -7.52 5.01
CA LYS A 235 -13.36 -6.41 4.21
C LYS A 235 -12.37 -5.23 4.24
N GLY A 236 -12.49 -4.33 3.27
CA GLY A 236 -11.67 -3.12 3.23
C GLY A 236 -11.92 -2.23 4.44
N ILE A 237 -10.86 -1.90 5.16
CA ILE A 237 -10.86 -0.95 6.27
C ILE A 237 -10.46 0.41 5.67
N PRO A 238 -11.31 1.46 5.74
CA PRO A 238 -11.06 2.74 5.08
C PRO A 238 -10.04 3.60 5.85
N ALA A 239 -8.83 3.08 6.03
CA ALA A 239 -7.72 3.72 6.71
C ALA A 239 -6.38 3.37 6.06
N GLU A 240 -5.39 4.26 6.22
CA GLU A 240 -4.00 4.01 5.85
C GLU A 240 -3.28 3.33 7.03
N ALA A 241 -2.94 2.06 6.87
CA ALA A 241 -2.10 1.36 7.84
C ALA A 241 -0.66 1.90 7.83
N ARG A 242 -0.16 2.26 9.00
CA ARG A 242 1.24 2.62 9.26
C ARG A 242 2.03 1.42 9.74
N ASP A 243 1.41 0.64 10.62
CA ASP A 243 1.97 -0.60 11.15
C ASP A 243 0.83 -1.51 11.63
N MET A 244 1.10 -2.78 11.90
CA MET A 244 0.19 -3.70 12.58
C MET A 244 0.98 -4.64 13.48
N ASN A 245 0.45 -5.14 14.60
CA ASN A 245 1.08 -6.20 15.38
C ASN A 245 0.01 -7.17 15.91
N ALA A 246 0.41 -8.30 16.49
CA ALA A 246 -0.51 -9.24 17.10
C ALA A 246 0.09 -9.89 18.34
N GLY A 247 -0.75 -10.12 19.35
CA GLY A 247 -0.35 -10.59 20.66
C GLY A 247 -1.53 -10.59 21.64
N ASP A 248 -1.37 -11.26 22.77
CA ASP A 248 -2.41 -11.41 23.80
C ASP A 248 -2.49 -10.13 24.64
N LEU A 249 -3.46 -9.26 24.32
CA LEU A 249 -3.56 -7.93 24.92
C LEU A 249 -4.36 -7.95 26.22
N ASP A 250 -5.37 -8.82 26.32
CA ASP A 250 -6.25 -8.90 27.49
C ASP A 250 -5.92 -10.07 28.44
N GLY A 251 -4.92 -10.89 28.09
CA GLY A 251 -4.43 -12.00 28.91
C GLY A 251 -5.32 -13.25 28.83
N ASP A 252 -6.20 -13.35 27.82
CA ASP A 252 -7.10 -14.50 27.65
C ASP A 252 -6.46 -15.69 26.91
N GLY A 253 -5.20 -15.53 26.47
CA GLY A 253 -4.46 -16.53 25.73
C GLY A 253 -4.77 -16.56 24.23
N THR A 254 -5.63 -15.68 23.72
CA THR A 254 -5.93 -15.50 22.30
C THR A 254 -5.33 -14.19 21.80
N PRO A 255 -4.55 -14.19 20.70
CA PRO A 255 -3.95 -12.96 20.23
C PRO A 255 -4.97 -12.04 19.55
N GLU A 256 -4.92 -10.78 19.92
CA GLU A 256 -5.53 -9.68 19.18
C GLU A 256 -4.59 -9.16 18.11
N ILE A 257 -5.17 -8.50 17.12
CA ILE A 257 -4.46 -7.77 16.07
C ILE A 257 -4.63 -6.28 16.34
N VAL A 258 -3.51 -5.59 16.50
CA VAL A 258 -3.44 -4.13 16.58
C VAL A 258 -3.11 -3.57 15.21
N LEU A 259 -3.95 -2.66 14.71
CA LEU A 259 -3.73 -1.92 13.47
C LEU A 259 -3.49 -0.45 13.80
N LEU A 260 -2.28 0.03 13.56
CA LEU A 260 -1.89 1.43 13.72
C LEU A 260 -2.11 2.16 12.40
N THR A 261 -2.92 3.21 12.44
CA THR A 261 -3.22 4.06 11.28
C THR A 261 -2.63 5.45 11.46
N SER A 262 -2.89 6.37 10.53
CA SER A 262 -2.48 7.78 10.67
C SER A 262 -3.20 8.55 11.79
N SER A 263 -4.33 8.05 12.30
CA SER A 263 -5.16 8.81 13.24
C SER A 263 -5.87 7.94 14.29
N ALA A 264 -5.64 6.64 14.30
CA ALA A 264 -6.28 5.73 15.24
C ALA A 264 -5.46 4.46 15.42
N LEU A 265 -5.57 3.88 16.61
CA LEU A 265 -5.24 2.49 16.91
C LEU A 265 -6.53 1.67 16.89
N MET A 266 -6.59 0.61 16.09
CA MET A 266 -7.75 -0.28 16.02
C MET A 266 -7.35 -1.67 16.50
N ILE A 267 -8.16 -2.28 17.36
CA ILE A 267 -7.93 -3.62 17.90
C ILE A 267 -8.97 -4.57 17.28
N TYR A 268 -8.49 -5.68 16.73
CA TYR A 268 -9.29 -6.71 16.08
C TYR A 268 -9.02 -8.07 16.71
N ARG A 269 -9.98 -8.98 16.61
CA ARG A 269 -9.77 -10.41 16.84
C ARG A 269 -10.10 -11.18 15.57
N ASN A 270 -9.29 -12.20 15.29
CA ASN A 270 -9.51 -13.11 14.17
C ASN A 270 -10.33 -14.31 14.65
N GLU A 271 -11.64 -14.30 14.37
CA GLU A 271 -12.57 -15.38 14.70
C GLU A 271 -12.79 -16.23 13.44
N GLU A 272 -11.92 -17.22 13.21
CA GLU A 272 -12.00 -18.14 12.05
C GLU A 272 -12.05 -17.41 10.68
N GLY A 273 -11.22 -16.37 10.53
CA GLY A 273 -11.19 -15.54 9.32
C GLY A 273 -12.15 -14.37 9.32
N GLN A 274 -12.98 -14.23 10.35
CA GLN A 274 -13.78 -13.04 10.60
C GLN A 274 -13.00 -12.07 11.48
N PHE A 275 -12.51 -10.98 10.88
CA PHE A 275 -11.82 -9.92 11.59
C PHE A 275 -12.83 -9.00 12.28
N ARG A 276 -13.13 -9.28 13.55
CA ARG A 276 -14.07 -8.49 14.36
C ARG A 276 -13.33 -7.37 15.07
N MET A 277 -13.74 -6.12 14.84
CA MET A 277 -13.20 -4.96 15.55
C MET A 277 -13.71 -4.97 17.01
N LEU A 278 -12.79 -4.90 17.96
CA LEU A 278 -13.07 -4.92 19.39
C LEU A 278 -13.04 -3.52 20.01
N ALA A 279 -12.06 -2.70 19.59
CA ALA A 279 -11.87 -1.37 20.13
C ALA A 279 -11.21 -0.43 19.11
N THR A 280 -11.35 0.87 19.36
CA THR A 280 -10.64 1.92 18.63
C THR A 280 -10.23 3.00 19.63
N ALA A 281 -8.98 3.45 19.54
CA ALA A 281 -8.47 4.62 20.24
C ALA A 281 -8.06 5.66 19.21
N GLU A 282 -8.64 6.86 19.29
CA GLU A 282 -8.25 7.99 18.45
C GLU A 282 -6.84 8.45 18.81
N LEU A 283 -6.05 8.77 17.80
CA LEU A 283 -4.66 9.18 17.93
C LEU A 283 -4.46 10.58 17.33
N PRO A 284 -3.59 11.42 17.92
CA PRO A 284 -3.31 12.75 17.38
C PRO A 284 -2.83 12.73 15.92
N ASN A 285 -3.57 13.40 15.04
CA ASN A 285 -3.29 13.42 13.59
C ASN A 285 -2.09 14.29 13.18
N HIS A 286 -1.49 15.04 14.11
CA HIS A 286 -0.28 15.84 13.87
C HIS A 286 1.01 15.02 14.05
N LEU A 287 0.91 13.84 14.66
CA LEU A 287 2.02 12.92 14.83
C LEU A 287 2.16 12.02 13.60
N ARG A 288 3.41 11.66 13.29
CA ARG A 288 3.70 10.63 12.30
C ARG A 288 4.03 9.32 13.03
N TYR A 289 3.14 8.34 12.89
CA TYR A 289 3.33 7.02 13.50
C TYR A 289 4.25 6.11 12.68
N HIS A 290 5.22 5.50 13.35
CA HIS A 290 6.26 4.65 12.76
C HIS A 290 6.04 3.17 13.00
N SER A 291 5.78 2.79 14.26
CA SER A 291 5.63 1.39 14.63
C SER A 291 4.70 1.19 15.84
N VAL A 292 4.09 0.00 15.91
CA VAL A 292 3.42 -0.53 17.10
C VAL A 292 4.05 -1.87 17.50
N THR A 293 4.46 -1.98 18.76
CA THR A 293 5.03 -3.20 19.34
C THR A 293 4.37 -3.56 20.66
N LEU A 294 4.37 -4.84 21.00
CA LEU A 294 3.64 -5.39 22.15
C LEU A 294 4.60 -6.03 23.15
N GLY A 295 4.31 -5.94 24.43
CA GLY A 295 5.06 -6.64 25.47
C GLY A 295 4.47 -6.39 26.85
N ASP A 296 4.50 -7.39 27.72
CA ASP A 296 4.14 -7.27 29.14
C ASP A 296 5.41 -6.87 29.92
N LEU A 297 5.68 -5.56 30.01
CA LEU A 297 6.85 -5.03 30.70
C LEU A 297 6.53 -4.65 32.15
N ASN A 298 5.25 -4.47 32.48
CA ASN A 298 4.82 -4.23 33.86
C ASN A 298 4.55 -5.54 34.65
N ASN A 299 4.59 -6.70 33.98
CA ASN A 299 4.36 -8.05 34.51
C ASN A 299 2.96 -8.26 35.10
N ASN A 300 1.92 -7.70 34.47
CA ASN A 300 0.53 -7.87 34.89
C ASN A 300 -0.21 -8.96 34.12
N GLY A 301 0.45 -9.66 33.19
CA GLY A 301 -0.12 -10.72 32.36
C GLY A 301 -0.88 -10.22 31.13
N GLN A 302 -0.89 -8.91 30.86
CA GLN A 302 -1.45 -8.29 29.66
C GLN A 302 -0.33 -7.63 28.87
N GLN A 303 -0.29 -7.82 27.56
CA GLN A 303 0.69 -7.12 26.74
C GLN A 303 0.30 -5.64 26.57
N GLU A 304 1.19 -4.74 26.95
CA GLU A 304 1.01 -3.32 26.67
C GLU A 304 1.36 -3.01 25.21
N ILE A 305 0.77 -1.94 24.69
CA ILE A 305 0.89 -1.47 23.32
C ILE A 305 1.80 -0.25 23.30
N TYR A 306 3.00 -0.39 22.75
CA TYR A 306 3.97 0.69 22.57
C TYR A 306 3.85 1.27 21.17
N ILE A 307 3.54 2.56 21.06
CA ILE A 307 3.40 3.29 19.81
C ILE A 307 4.58 4.24 19.67
N SER A 308 5.39 4.00 18.64
CA SER A 308 6.49 4.87 18.25
C SER A 308 6.06 5.84 17.16
N GLY A 309 6.32 7.13 17.35
CA GLY A 309 6.04 8.17 16.36
C GLY A 309 7.02 9.33 16.43
N SER A 310 6.79 10.34 15.60
CA SER A 310 7.50 11.61 15.67
C SER A 310 6.58 12.81 15.55
N ASN A 311 6.94 13.87 16.26
CA ASN A 311 6.38 15.20 16.11
C ASN A 311 7.42 16.10 15.43
N GLY A 312 7.24 16.38 14.14
CA GLY A 312 8.34 16.96 13.36
C GLY A 312 9.52 15.99 13.28
N ASP A 313 10.70 16.48 13.64
CA ASP A 313 11.95 15.70 13.68
C ASP A 313 12.21 14.98 15.02
N TYR A 314 11.38 15.23 16.03
CA TYR A 314 11.60 14.70 17.38
C TYR A 314 10.78 13.42 17.60
N PRO A 315 11.32 12.41 18.30
CA PRO A 315 10.53 11.27 18.71
C PRO A 315 9.40 11.69 19.65
N ASP A 316 8.26 11.03 19.47
CA ASP A 316 7.08 11.18 20.32
C ASP A 316 6.43 9.79 20.40
N SER A 317 6.64 9.09 21.51
CA SER A 317 6.09 7.76 21.74
C SER A 317 5.12 7.75 22.92
N SER A 318 4.19 6.82 22.86
CA SER A 318 3.21 6.54 23.90
C SER A 318 3.10 5.04 24.17
N ALA A 319 2.55 4.69 25.33
CA ALA A 319 2.15 3.32 25.63
C ALA A 319 0.70 3.29 26.11
N LEU A 320 -0.04 2.29 25.66
CA LEU A 320 -1.43 2.05 25.98
C LEU A 320 -1.59 0.62 26.51
N GLU A 321 -2.67 0.37 27.24
CA GLU A 321 -3.08 -0.96 27.68
C GLU A 321 -4.55 -1.17 27.32
N TRP A 322 -4.94 -2.39 26.94
CA TRP A 322 -6.33 -2.71 26.66
C TRP A 322 -6.78 -3.94 27.46
N ASN A 323 -7.71 -3.73 28.39
CA ASN A 323 -8.16 -4.77 29.33
C ASN A 323 -9.35 -5.61 28.84
N GLY A 324 -9.48 -5.80 27.53
CA GLY A 324 -10.64 -6.45 26.92
C GLY A 324 -11.87 -5.53 26.73
N LYS A 325 -11.90 -4.36 27.39
CA LYS A 325 -13.05 -3.42 27.34
C LYS A 325 -12.66 -2.00 27.01
N LYS A 326 -11.58 -1.51 27.61
CA LYS A 326 -11.18 -0.10 27.53
C LYS A 326 -9.68 0.01 27.25
N VAL A 327 -9.34 0.89 26.32
CA VAL A 327 -7.96 1.33 26.10
C VAL A 327 -7.63 2.43 27.11
N THR A 328 -6.51 2.27 27.81
CA THR A 328 -6.00 3.21 28.81
C THR A 328 -4.60 3.64 28.44
N THR A 329 -4.30 4.94 28.51
CA THR A 329 -2.94 5.45 28.31
C THR A 329 -2.12 5.20 29.56
N LEU A 330 -0.93 4.59 29.37
CA LEU A 330 0.08 4.40 30.42
C LEU A 330 1.02 5.61 30.50
N PHE A 331 1.49 6.06 29.33
CA PHE A 331 2.25 7.30 29.18
C PHE A 331 2.15 7.82 27.73
N GLU A 332 2.47 9.09 27.53
CA GLU A 332 2.44 9.76 26.23
C GLU A 332 3.54 10.83 26.14
N HIS A 333 3.86 11.26 24.92
CA HIS A 333 4.83 12.33 24.64
C HIS A 333 6.24 12.07 25.18
N VAL A 334 6.68 10.81 25.15
CA VAL A 334 8.05 10.44 25.52
C VAL A 334 9.00 10.76 24.36
N GLY A 335 10.05 11.53 24.65
CA GLY A 335 11.09 11.94 23.70
C GLY A 335 12.08 10.84 23.30
N TRP A 336 11.58 9.63 23.10
CA TRP A 336 12.32 8.46 22.63
C TRP A 336 11.46 7.75 21.58
N TYR A 337 12.07 7.24 20.51
CA TYR A 337 11.46 6.12 19.78
C TYR A 337 11.56 4.90 20.68
N LEU A 338 10.46 4.19 20.87
CA LEU A 338 10.37 2.99 21.71
C LEU A 338 9.94 1.78 20.90
N ARG A 339 10.54 0.62 21.21
CA ARG A 339 10.20 -0.64 20.56
C ARG A 339 10.42 -1.78 21.56
N THR A 340 9.51 -2.73 21.61
CA THR A 340 9.75 -3.99 22.31
C THR A 340 10.50 -4.96 21.41
N MET A 341 11.41 -5.74 21.99
CA MET A 341 12.20 -6.76 21.32
C MET A 341 12.15 -8.05 22.13
N SER A 342 11.86 -9.16 21.46
CA SER A 342 11.81 -10.48 22.06
C SER A 342 12.08 -11.56 21.01
N ALA A 343 12.55 -12.71 21.48
CA ALA A 343 12.58 -13.97 20.75
C ALA A 343 11.96 -15.08 21.63
N PRO A 344 11.47 -16.17 21.02
CA PRO A 344 11.01 -17.34 21.77
C PRO A 344 12.00 -17.79 22.86
N GLY A 345 11.51 -17.97 24.09
CA GLY A 345 12.33 -18.41 25.22
C GLY A 345 13.19 -17.33 25.88
N GLU A 346 13.14 -16.09 25.39
CA GLU A 346 13.93 -14.97 25.89
C GLU A 346 13.05 -13.90 26.57
N PRO A 347 13.60 -13.15 27.56
CA PRO A 347 12.87 -12.05 28.18
C PRO A 347 12.61 -10.92 27.17
N ILE A 348 11.45 -10.28 27.30
CA ILE A 348 11.11 -9.09 26.51
C ILE A 348 11.95 -7.91 27.01
N ALA A 349 12.54 -7.16 26.08
CA ALA A 349 13.24 -5.92 26.37
C ALA A 349 12.51 -4.72 25.74
N LEU A 350 12.47 -3.60 26.46
CA LEU A 350 12.18 -2.30 25.86
C LEU A 350 13.49 -1.68 25.38
N ILE A 351 13.53 -1.22 24.15
CA ILE A 351 14.67 -0.49 23.59
C ILE A 351 14.26 0.90 23.14
N GLY A 352 15.23 1.82 23.09
CA GLY A 352 14.96 3.21 22.80
C GLY A 352 16.08 3.94 22.05
N GLN A 353 15.68 4.89 21.21
CA GLN A 353 16.58 5.76 20.44
C GLN A 353 16.09 7.22 20.46
N LYS A 354 16.97 8.21 20.72
CA LYS A 354 16.59 9.64 20.83
C LYS A 354 16.45 10.39 19.50
N THR A 355 17.19 10.01 18.48
CA THR A 355 17.15 10.69 17.18
C THR A 355 17.33 9.67 16.05
N PRO A 356 16.81 9.93 14.84
CA PRO A 356 17.08 9.08 13.70
C PRO A 356 18.57 9.06 13.31
N VAL A 357 19.01 8.00 12.62
CA VAL A 357 20.42 7.77 12.25
C VAL A 357 21.02 8.85 11.33
N SER A 358 20.21 9.64 10.63
CA SER A 358 20.70 10.65 9.67
C SER A 358 21.27 11.93 10.30
N GLU A 359 21.29 12.03 11.64
CA GLU A 359 21.95 13.10 12.39
C GLU A 359 23.39 12.67 12.75
N ARG A 360 24.28 12.77 11.76
CA ARG A 360 25.76 12.79 11.75
C ARG A 360 26.62 11.90 12.67
N ASP A 361 26.07 11.04 13.53
CA ASP A 361 26.84 10.03 14.28
C ASP A 361 26.10 8.70 14.47
N GLY A 362 24.82 8.60 14.05
CA GLY A 362 23.96 7.46 14.35
C GLY A 362 23.60 7.46 15.84
N ALA A 363 22.33 7.70 16.18
CA ALA A 363 21.95 7.72 17.58
C ALA A 363 22.08 6.32 18.20
N ASP A 364 22.75 6.26 19.34
CA ASP A 364 22.87 5.04 20.12
C ASP A 364 21.48 4.51 20.52
N ILE A 365 21.36 3.19 20.50
CA ILE A 365 20.16 2.47 20.93
C ILE A 365 20.46 1.86 22.29
N TYR A 366 19.55 2.08 23.23
CA TYR A 366 19.69 1.68 24.61
C TYR A 366 18.61 0.68 24.98
N GLU A 367 18.91 -0.23 25.90
CA GLU A 367 17.88 -0.85 26.73
C GLU A 367 17.21 0.23 27.57
N MET A 368 15.89 0.13 27.74
CA MET A 368 15.09 1.12 28.45
C MET A 368 14.46 0.49 29.67
N ALA A 369 14.40 1.25 30.75
CA ALA A 369 13.68 0.90 31.96
C ALA A 369 12.46 1.82 32.11
N LEU A 370 11.32 1.21 32.42
CA LEU A 370 10.13 1.92 32.87
C LEU A 370 10.20 2.08 34.38
N ASP A 371 9.97 3.29 34.88
CA ASP A 371 9.69 3.48 36.31
C ASP A 371 8.19 3.25 36.59
N GLY A 372 7.85 2.98 37.86
CA GLY A 372 6.47 2.72 38.27
C GLY A 372 5.50 3.90 38.13
N ARG A 373 5.93 5.02 37.53
CA ARG A 373 5.11 6.19 37.21
C ARG A 373 5.06 6.48 35.70
N GLY A 374 5.57 5.58 34.86
CA GLY A 374 5.59 5.73 33.40
C GLY A 374 6.77 6.53 32.86
N GLY A 375 7.77 6.85 33.68
CA GLY A 375 9.01 7.46 33.22
C GLY A 375 9.90 6.47 32.48
N VAL A 376 10.52 6.92 31.39
CA VAL A 376 11.33 6.08 30.50
C VAL A 376 12.79 6.51 30.59
N ASN A 377 13.64 5.60 31.07
CA ASN A 377 15.05 5.87 31.34
C ASN A 377 15.96 4.96 30.53
N ALA A 378 17.03 5.53 29.95
CA ALA A 378 18.04 4.75 29.23
C ALA A 378 18.94 3.99 30.21
N GLY A 379 19.15 2.71 29.92
CA GLY A 379 20.09 1.82 30.58
C GLY A 379 21.32 1.59 29.71
N ASN A 380 21.65 0.31 29.48
CA ASN A 380 22.84 -0.07 28.75
C ASN A 380 22.70 0.23 27.26
N LYS A 381 23.79 0.70 26.64
CA LYS A 381 23.89 0.82 25.19
C LYS A 381 24.03 -0.57 24.57
N LEU A 382 23.25 -0.83 23.52
CA LEU A 382 23.35 -2.08 22.77
C LEU A 382 24.58 -2.09 21.85
N PRO A 383 25.36 -3.20 21.80
CA PRO A 383 26.48 -3.33 20.89
C PRO A 383 25.98 -3.69 19.48
N LEU A 384 25.66 -2.66 18.70
CA LEU A 384 25.07 -2.79 17.37
C LEU A 384 25.99 -2.25 16.26
N PRO A 385 25.90 -2.78 15.02
CA PRO A 385 26.54 -2.19 13.86
C PRO A 385 26.19 -0.71 13.69
N ARG A 386 27.13 0.08 13.16
CA ARG A 386 26.89 1.50 12.87
C ARG A 386 25.86 1.66 11.75
N GLY A 387 25.10 2.75 11.82
CA GLY A 387 24.19 3.15 10.73
C GLY A 387 22.86 2.42 10.72
N ILE A 388 22.48 1.74 11.80
CA ILE A 388 21.17 1.11 11.97
C ILE A 388 20.31 1.88 12.96
N ASN A 389 19.00 1.94 12.72
CA ASN A 389 18.04 2.53 13.65
C ASN A 389 17.27 1.47 14.43
N ILE A 390 16.49 1.91 15.42
CA ILE A 390 15.73 1.04 16.33
C ILE A 390 14.78 0.05 15.63
N PHE A 391 14.33 0.33 14.40
CA PHE A 391 13.41 -0.52 13.64
C PHE A 391 14.11 -1.48 12.66
N ASP A 392 15.44 -1.43 12.57
CA ASP A 392 16.18 -2.16 11.52
C ASP A 392 16.59 -3.57 11.91
N PHE A 393 16.49 -3.96 13.18
CA PHE A 393 17.11 -5.19 13.67
C PHE A 393 16.22 -6.04 14.58
N ALA A 394 16.63 -7.29 14.79
CA ALA A 394 16.18 -8.17 15.87
C ALA A 394 17.39 -8.91 16.44
N ARG A 395 17.22 -9.53 17.61
CA ARG A 395 18.22 -10.40 18.23
C ARG A 395 17.60 -11.74 18.58
N ALA A 396 18.34 -12.80 18.33
CA ALA A 396 17.95 -14.17 18.63
C ALA A 396 19.18 -15.07 18.53
N ASP A 397 19.22 -16.13 19.33
CA ASP A 397 20.12 -17.26 19.13
C ASP A 397 19.64 -18.09 17.92
N LEU A 398 20.30 -17.90 16.77
CA LEU A 398 19.94 -18.56 15.51
C LEU A 398 20.62 -19.92 15.33
N ASP A 399 21.81 -20.11 15.89
CA ASP A 399 22.61 -21.34 15.73
C ASP A 399 22.59 -22.28 16.94
N ARG A 400 21.83 -21.91 17.99
CA ARG A 400 21.56 -22.67 19.21
C ARG A 400 22.81 -22.87 20.08
N ASP A 401 23.73 -21.92 20.05
CA ASP A 401 24.91 -21.93 20.92
C ASP A 401 24.67 -21.23 22.28
N GLY A 402 23.48 -20.65 22.48
CA GLY A 402 23.09 -19.92 23.68
C GLY A 402 23.48 -18.43 23.65
N VAL A 403 24.03 -17.94 22.53
CA VAL A 403 24.43 -16.55 22.32
C VAL A 403 23.55 -15.94 21.23
N GLN A 404 23.20 -14.66 21.39
CA GLN A 404 22.35 -13.98 20.41
C GLN A 404 23.15 -13.40 19.24
N GLU A 405 22.68 -13.69 18.03
CA GLU A 405 23.04 -12.97 16.82
C GLU A 405 22.23 -11.69 16.70
N THR A 406 22.77 -10.72 15.96
CA THR A 406 22.03 -9.52 15.54
C THR A 406 21.64 -9.64 14.07
N ILE A 407 20.34 -9.74 13.81
CA ILE A 407 19.75 -9.78 12.48
C ILE A 407 19.37 -8.36 12.06
N VAL A 408 19.86 -7.89 10.92
CA VAL A 408 19.73 -6.48 10.48
C VAL A 408 19.18 -6.39 9.06
N LEU A 409 18.26 -5.45 8.82
CA LEU A 409 17.86 -4.96 7.51
C LEU A 409 18.62 -3.67 7.21
N ASN A 410 19.60 -3.75 6.31
CA ASN A 410 20.48 -2.61 6.02
C ASN A 410 19.81 -1.55 5.09
N ASN A 411 20.54 -0.50 4.73
CA ASN A 411 20.07 0.58 3.84
C ASN A 411 19.73 0.10 2.41
N SER A 412 20.34 -1.00 1.96
CA SER A 412 20.01 -1.63 0.68
C SER A 412 18.86 -2.64 0.78
N ASN A 413 18.14 -2.67 1.91
CA ASN A 413 17.05 -3.61 2.18
C ASN A 413 17.53 -5.07 2.14
N ARG A 414 18.79 -5.37 2.46
CA ARG A 414 19.31 -6.74 2.56
C ARG A 414 19.33 -7.20 4.01
N LEU A 415 18.97 -8.48 4.21
CA LEU A 415 19.03 -9.13 5.51
C LEU A 415 20.48 -9.55 5.79
N GLN A 416 21.00 -9.16 6.94
CA GLN A 416 22.35 -9.45 7.40
C GLN A 416 22.30 -10.11 8.76
N VAL A 417 23.26 -10.99 9.04
CA VAL A 417 23.44 -11.61 10.36
C VAL A 417 24.83 -11.29 10.84
N TYR A 418 24.92 -10.71 12.04
CA TYR A 418 26.16 -10.43 12.76
C TYR A 418 26.22 -11.32 13.99
N ASP A 419 27.39 -11.88 14.28
CA ASP A 419 27.60 -12.60 15.54
C ASP A 419 27.68 -11.64 16.74
N ALA A 420 27.80 -12.20 17.95
CA ALA A 420 27.93 -11.42 19.18
C ALA A 420 29.18 -10.52 19.26
N SER A 421 30.21 -10.78 18.46
CA SER A 421 31.40 -9.90 18.35
C SER A 421 31.16 -8.69 17.43
N GLY A 422 30.04 -8.68 16.69
CA GLY A 422 29.74 -7.69 15.67
C GLY A 422 30.35 -8.01 14.30
N SER A 423 30.80 -9.25 14.08
CA SER A 423 31.34 -9.68 12.78
C SER A 423 30.21 -10.11 11.85
N LEU A 424 30.19 -9.57 10.63
CA LEU A 424 29.21 -9.94 9.60
C LEU A 424 29.42 -11.39 9.14
N ARG A 425 28.40 -12.23 9.27
CA ARG A 425 28.42 -13.65 8.90
C ARG A 425 27.66 -13.94 7.60
N PHE A 426 26.57 -13.22 7.34
CA PHE A 426 25.70 -13.48 6.20
C PHE A 426 25.12 -12.20 5.61
N THR A 427 24.83 -12.19 4.32
CA THR A 427 24.03 -11.16 3.64
C THR A 427 23.16 -11.82 2.56
N SER A 428 21.86 -11.51 2.56
CA SER A 428 20.91 -12.06 1.59
C SER A 428 21.14 -11.53 0.16
N SER A 429 20.87 -12.38 -0.83
CA SER A 429 20.83 -12.00 -2.25
C SER A 429 19.57 -11.19 -2.61
N GLU A 430 18.49 -11.40 -1.88
CA GLU A 430 17.20 -10.76 -2.07
C GLU A 430 17.02 -9.55 -1.16
N ILE A 431 16.09 -8.67 -1.56
CA ILE A 431 15.66 -7.54 -0.74
C ILE A 431 14.45 -7.89 0.14
N HIS A 432 14.42 -7.28 1.33
CA HIS A 432 13.47 -7.49 2.42
C HIS A 432 13.24 -6.17 3.16
N GLY A 433 12.16 -6.06 3.95
CA GLY A 433 12.02 -4.93 4.87
C GLY A 433 11.60 -3.60 4.24
N ALA A 434 11.54 -3.51 2.92
CA ALA A 434 11.21 -2.29 2.21
C ALA A 434 9.80 -1.79 2.55
N SER A 435 9.64 -0.51 2.89
CA SER A 435 8.36 0.07 3.32
C SER A 435 8.13 1.48 2.75
N ASN A 436 6.91 2.01 2.89
CA ASN A 436 6.58 3.41 2.58
C ASN A 436 6.55 4.32 3.83
N ASN A 437 6.96 3.82 5.00
CA ASN A 437 7.04 4.61 6.21
C ASN A 437 8.46 5.19 6.41
N PHE A 438 8.56 6.36 7.01
CA PHE A 438 9.81 7.14 7.11
C PHE A 438 9.79 8.09 8.30
N PHE A 439 10.96 8.51 8.76
CA PHE A 439 11.12 9.45 9.88
C PHE A 439 10.88 10.92 9.47
N GLY A 440 10.46 11.74 10.43
CA GLY A 440 10.29 13.19 10.25
C GLY A 440 8.91 13.60 9.73
N THR A 441 8.79 14.83 9.23
CA THR A 441 7.62 15.30 8.47
C THR A 441 8.07 15.81 7.11
N LEU A 442 7.14 15.95 6.17
CA LEU A 442 7.42 16.47 4.83
C LEU A 442 7.89 17.94 4.85
N THR A 443 7.66 18.65 5.96
CA THR A 443 8.01 20.05 6.21
C THR A 443 9.14 20.23 7.23
N SER A 444 9.70 19.15 7.76
CA SER A 444 10.75 19.21 8.76
C SER A 444 12.08 19.63 8.14
N GLN A 445 13.00 20.25 8.89
CA GLN A 445 14.28 20.69 8.31
C GLN A 445 15.08 19.50 7.74
N ASN A 446 14.86 18.29 8.25
CA ASN A 446 15.43 17.05 7.72
C ASN A 446 14.88 16.62 6.34
N ASN A 447 13.68 17.04 5.94
CA ASN A 447 13.06 16.68 4.65
C ASN A 447 12.72 17.89 3.74
N ALA A 448 12.64 19.12 4.28
CA ALA A 448 11.95 20.26 3.65
C ALA A 448 12.82 21.48 3.33
N ALA A 449 14.14 21.38 3.42
CA ALA A 449 15.01 22.50 3.05
C ALA A 449 16.24 22.13 2.22
N ASN A 450 16.48 20.84 1.92
CA ASN A 450 17.50 20.42 0.97
C ASN A 450 17.04 19.13 0.30
N SER A 451 16.83 19.17 -1.02
CA SER A 451 16.59 18.02 -1.89
C SER A 451 17.76 17.01 -1.93
N GLU A 452 18.75 17.16 -1.04
CA GLU A 452 19.98 16.37 -0.98
C GLU A 452 20.01 15.36 0.18
N LYS A 453 19.09 15.44 1.17
CA LYS A 453 19.07 14.46 2.28
C LYS A 453 18.15 13.30 1.93
N GLU A 454 18.72 12.10 1.82
CA GLU A 454 17.96 10.86 1.58
C GLU A 454 16.96 10.62 2.72
N THR A 455 15.70 10.32 2.36
CA THR A 455 14.66 9.95 3.32
C THR A 455 15.08 8.71 4.10
N VAL A 456 15.03 8.78 5.44
CA VAL A 456 15.29 7.61 6.29
C VAL A 456 14.00 6.80 6.41
N TRP A 457 13.97 5.65 5.76
CA TRP A 457 12.81 4.77 5.76
C TRP A 457 12.79 3.85 6.98
N VAL A 458 11.61 3.68 7.57
CA VAL A 458 11.34 2.70 8.63
C VAL A 458 11.08 1.35 7.97
N ARG A 459 11.80 0.28 8.30
CA ARG A 459 11.58 -1.02 7.65
C ARG A 459 10.37 -1.77 8.21
N THR A 460 9.84 -2.74 7.45
CA THR A 460 8.96 -3.77 8.01
C THR A 460 9.76 -4.68 8.96
N ARG A 461 9.10 -5.27 9.96
CA ARG A 461 9.81 -5.88 11.09
C ARG A 461 10.51 -7.19 10.75
N ILE A 462 11.54 -7.55 11.50
CA ILE A 462 12.04 -8.93 11.55
C ILE A 462 11.26 -9.63 12.66
N VAL A 463 10.53 -10.70 12.34
CA VAL A 463 9.83 -11.53 13.33
C VAL A 463 10.68 -12.77 13.61
N ILE A 464 10.95 -13.03 14.88
CA ILE A 464 11.61 -14.25 15.33
C ILE A 464 10.56 -15.20 15.90
N ALA A 465 10.52 -16.42 15.36
CA ALA A 465 9.59 -17.47 15.80
C ALA A 465 10.15 -18.84 15.43
N ASP A 466 9.70 -19.89 16.11
CA ASP A 466 9.95 -21.29 15.72
C ASP A 466 8.94 -21.67 14.63
N LEU A 467 9.32 -21.47 13.37
CA LEU A 467 8.42 -21.58 12.20
C LEU A 467 8.41 -23.00 11.65
N ASP A 468 9.50 -23.76 11.82
CA ASP A 468 9.55 -25.16 11.43
C ASP A 468 9.25 -26.15 12.57
N MET A 469 9.09 -25.67 13.80
CA MET A 469 8.77 -26.48 14.99
C MET A 469 9.87 -27.46 15.41
N ASP A 470 11.14 -27.11 15.22
CA ASP A 470 12.27 -27.85 15.77
C ASP A 470 12.85 -27.26 17.06
N GLY A 471 12.22 -26.21 17.60
CA GLY A 471 12.62 -25.53 18.82
C GLY A 471 13.71 -24.48 18.63
N GLY A 472 14.17 -24.23 17.41
CA GLY A 472 15.07 -23.12 17.09
C GLY A 472 14.36 -21.83 16.71
N ASN A 473 15.14 -20.75 16.65
CA ASN A 473 14.67 -19.47 16.15
C ASN A 473 14.79 -19.41 14.63
N ASP A 474 13.66 -19.19 13.96
CA ASP A 474 13.57 -18.86 12.54
C ASP A 474 13.21 -17.39 12.34
N VAL A 475 13.40 -16.91 11.12
CA VAL A 475 13.23 -15.51 10.73
C VAL A 475 12.10 -15.38 9.71
N LEU A 476 11.02 -14.67 10.08
CA LEU A 476 9.96 -14.25 9.17
C LEU A 476 10.16 -12.78 8.75
N VAL A 477 10.22 -12.56 7.44
CA VAL A 477 10.43 -11.24 6.84
C VAL A 477 9.58 -11.02 5.58
N GLY A 478 9.18 -9.78 5.36
CA GLY A 478 8.39 -9.33 4.23
C GLY A 478 9.28 -8.92 3.07
N ARG A 479 8.82 -9.25 1.87
CA ARG A 479 9.47 -9.01 0.59
C ARG A 479 8.61 -8.10 -0.27
N ASN A 480 8.52 -6.84 0.12
CA ASN A 480 7.96 -5.80 -0.73
C ASN A 480 8.98 -5.52 -1.86
N ARG A 481 8.62 -5.82 -3.12
CA ARG A 481 9.53 -5.72 -4.27
C ARG A 481 9.68 -4.26 -4.68
N LEU A 482 10.57 -3.57 -3.97
CA LEU A 482 10.81 -2.13 -4.11
C LEU A 482 11.29 -1.76 -5.50
N GLU A 483 10.64 -0.75 -6.04
CA GLU A 483 11.02 -0.02 -7.23
C GLU A 483 10.92 1.49 -6.96
N THR A 484 11.64 2.29 -7.73
CA THR A 484 11.60 3.75 -7.65
C THR A 484 11.42 4.37 -9.02
N VAL A 485 10.87 5.58 -9.04
CA VAL A 485 10.91 6.41 -10.25
C VAL A 485 12.31 7.02 -10.32
N SER A 486 13.03 6.77 -11.41
CA SER A 486 14.48 7.08 -11.50
C SER A 486 14.84 8.54 -11.19
N PHE A 487 13.95 9.49 -11.52
CA PHE A 487 14.11 10.94 -11.30
C PHE A 487 13.35 11.45 -10.06
N MET A 488 12.73 10.55 -9.29
CA MET A 488 12.04 10.85 -8.02
C MET A 488 12.28 9.68 -7.05
N PRO A 489 13.51 9.52 -6.52
CA PRO A 489 13.89 8.34 -5.73
C PRO A 489 13.06 8.16 -4.45
N ASN A 490 12.50 9.25 -3.90
CA ASN A 490 11.58 9.20 -2.76
C ASN A 490 10.17 8.70 -3.14
N LEU A 491 9.83 8.66 -4.43
CA LEU A 491 8.59 8.08 -4.93
C LEU A 491 8.78 6.57 -5.14
N ARG A 492 8.61 5.83 -4.04
CA ARG A 492 8.69 4.37 -4.00
C ARG A 492 7.38 3.74 -4.48
N TYR A 493 7.50 2.65 -5.23
CA TYR A 493 6.42 1.73 -5.48
C TYR A 493 6.90 0.29 -5.31
N PHE A 494 5.96 -0.65 -5.25
CA PHE A 494 6.23 -2.06 -5.04
C PHE A 494 5.58 -2.86 -6.15
N ASP A 495 6.38 -3.65 -6.85
CA ASP A 495 5.88 -4.66 -7.78
C ASP A 495 5.44 -5.91 -6.99
N GLY A 496 4.40 -5.75 -6.19
CA GLY A 496 3.84 -6.78 -5.31
C GLY A 496 4.75 -7.21 -4.15
N SER A 497 4.21 -8.11 -3.33
CA SER A 497 4.79 -8.48 -2.04
C SER A 497 4.63 -9.95 -1.75
N SER A 498 5.45 -10.47 -0.84
CA SER A 498 5.36 -11.82 -0.29
C SER A 498 5.92 -11.83 1.13
N LEU A 499 5.59 -12.86 1.90
CA LEU A 499 6.22 -13.17 3.19
C LEU A 499 7.15 -14.35 3.01
N ALA A 500 8.31 -14.34 3.64
CA ALA A 500 9.28 -15.43 3.56
C ALA A 500 9.83 -15.78 4.94
N ALA A 501 9.94 -17.09 5.18
CA ALA A 501 10.55 -17.65 6.37
C ALA A 501 11.94 -18.22 6.04
N TYR A 502 12.88 -18.05 6.96
CA TYR A 502 14.25 -18.51 6.86
C TYR A 502 14.68 -19.20 8.14
N THR A 503 15.48 -20.23 8.01
CA THR A 503 16.17 -20.89 9.12
C THR A 503 17.69 -20.80 8.92
N TRP A 504 18.47 -20.88 9.99
CA TRP A 504 19.93 -20.80 9.91
C TRP A 504 20.54 -22.20 9.68
N VAL A 505 21.27 -22.37 8.58
CA VAL A 505 21.93 -23.63 8.21
C VAL A 505 23.29 -23.33 7.61
N ASN A 506 24.33 -24.07 8.02
CA ASN A 506 25.69 -23.99 7.44
C ASN A 506 26.21 -22.54 7.31
N SER A 507 26.04 -21.73 8.35
CA SER A 507 26.48 -20.32 8.41
C SER A 507 25.72 -19.34 7.48
N GLY A 508 24.49 -19.66 7.09
CA GLY A 508 23.64 -18.74 6.33
C GLY A 508 22.14 -18.97 6.52
N LEU A 509 21.35 -17.96 6.15
CA LEU A 509 19.89 -18.10 6.15
C LEU A 509 19.44 -18.87 4.91
N THR A 510 18.78 -20.00 5.15
CA THR A 510 18.16 -20.85 4.14
C THR A 510 16.65 -20.66 4.19
N ARG A 511 16.03 -20.39 3.04
CA ARG A 511 14.58 -20.14 2.96
C ARG A 511 13.79 -21.43 3.21
N LEU A 512 12.92 -21.41 4.21
CA LEU A 512 11.97 -22.48 4.49
C LEU A 512 10.82 -22.47 3.48
N TRP A 513 10.18 -21.32 3.32
CA TRP A 513 9.07 -21.07 2.40
C TRP A 513 8.94 -19.58 2.10
N GLU A 514 8.21 -19.27 1.04
CA GLU A 514 7.75 -17.92 0.71
C GLU A 514 6.30 -17.97 0.22
N THR A 515 5.45 -17.03 0.61
CA THR A 515 4.10 -16.96 0.04
C THR A 515 4.19 -16.56 -1.43
N LYS A 516 3.28 -17.08 -2.26
CA LYS A 516 3.11 -16.56 -3.63
C LYS A 516 2.96 -15.04 -3.61
N LYS A 517 3.54 -14.39 -4.61
CA LYS A 517 3.50 -12.93 -4.75
C LYS A 517 2.05 -12.46 -4.88
N ILE A 518 1.66 -11.53 -4.00
CA ILE A 518 0.40 -10.81 -4.09
C ILE A 518 0.61 -9.43 -4.75
N PRO A 519 -0.35 -8.93 -5.55
CA PRO A 519 -0.28 -7.60 -6.17
C PRO A 519 -0.67 -6.49 -5.17
N ALA A 520 -0.11 -6.52 -3.96
CA ALA A 520 -0.39 -5.58 -2.87
C ALA A 520 0.91 -5.20 -2.14
N TYR A 521 0.88 -4.15 -1.32
CA TYR A 521 1.96 -3.79 -0.41
C TYR A 521 1.64 -4.32 0.98
N ILE A 522 2.54 -5.14 1.55
CA ILE A 522 2.40 -5.60 2.93
C ILE A 522 2.98 -4.51 3.84
N THR A 523 2.11 -3.87 4.64
CA THR A 523 2.51 -2.84 5.59
C THR A 523 3.34 -3.42 6.72
N ASN A 524 2.85 -4.48 7.35
CA ASN A 524 3.62 -5.29 8.30
C ASN A 524 2.89 -6.61 8.61
N TYR A 525 3.54 -7.49 9.36
CA TYR A 525 3.10 -8.86 9.63
C TYR A 525 3.56 -9.34 10.99
N GLN A 526 2.88 -10.34 11.54
CA GLN A 526 3.25 -10.95 12.82
C GLN A 526 2.93 -12.44 12.83
N TYR A 527 3.75 -13.20 13.54
CA TYR A 527 3.44 -14.58 13.93
C TYR A 527 2.38 -14.58 15.02
N ALA A 528 1.27 -15.26 14.79
CA ALA A 528 0.18 -15.44 15.74
C ALA A 528 -0.06 -16.93 15.94
N GLY A 529 0.63 -17.54 16.91
CA GLY A 529 0.51 -18.96 17.19
C GLY A 529 0.28 -19.23 18.66
N THR A 530 -0.93 -19.67 19.01
CA THR A 530 -1.26 -20.23 20.33
C THR A 530 -1.38 -21.76 20.28
N GLN A 531 -1.69 -22.31 19.10
CA GLN A 531 -1.86 -23.75 18.90
C GLN A 531 -0.65 -24.38 18.21
N ARG A 532 0.44 -24.60 18.95
CA ARG A 532 1.48 -25.56 18.52
C ARG A 532 0.93 -26.99 18.44
N GLU A 533 -0.17 -27.26 19.13
CA GLU A 533 -0.90 -28.53 19.05
C GLU A 533 -1.39 -28.74 17.60
N ASN A 534 -0.93 -29.84 16.99
CA ASN A 534 -1.22 -30.28 15.62
C ASN A 534 -0.38 -29.65 14.50
N GLY A 535 0.72 -28.96 14.79
CA GLY A 535 1.67 -28.55 13.74
C GLY A 535 1.21 -27.37 12.90
N HIS A 536 0.38 -26.47 13.44
CA HIS A 536 -0.11 -25.29 12.72
C HIS A 536 0.36 -23.99 13.38
N TYR A 537 0.46 -22.92 12.61
CA TYR A 537 0.59 -21.56 13.13
C TYR A 537 -0.10 -20.57 12.18
N GLN A 538 -0.44 -19.39 12.70
CA GLN A 538 -0.94 -18.31 11.84
C GLN A 538 0.11 -17.23 11.64
N VAL A 539 0.09 -16.65 10.45
CA VAL A 539 0.75 -15.39 10.14
C VAL A 539 -0.33 -14.40 9.79
N VAL A 540 -0.41 -13.33 10.57
CA VAL A 540 -1.34 -12.22 10.32
C VAL A 540 -0.58 -11.06 9.71
N PHE A 541 -1.19 -10.36 8.75
CA PHE A 541 -0.54 -9.23 8.11
C PHE A 541 -1.55 -8.20 7.62
N ALA A 542 -1.14 -6.94 7.66
CA ALA A 542 -1.87 -5.84 7.04
C ALA A 542 -1.31 -5.59 5.65
N GLU A 543 -2.18 -5.49 4.66
CA GLU A 543 -1.83 -5.03 3.33
C GLU A 543 -2.58 -3.76 2.99
N ALA A 544 -1.91 -2.84 2.30
CA ALA A 544 -2.59 -1.78 1.60
C ALA A 544 -3.23 -2.34 0.33
N ALA A 545 -4.42 -1.85 -0.02
CA ALA A 545 -5.13 -2.19 -1.25
C ALA A 545 -4.29 -1.99 -2.53
N SER A 546 -3.20 -1.23 -2.45
CA SER A 546 -2.35 -0.90 -3.57
C SER A 546 -0.88 -0.94 -3.17
N SER A 547 -0.06 -1.52 -4.04
CA SER A 547 1.39 -1.64 -3.87
C SER A 547 2.17 -0.41 -4.33
N TYR A 548 1.51 0.73 -4.46
CA TYR A 548 2.00 1.91 -5.17
C TYR A 548 1.80 3.15 -4.32
N PRO A 549 2.33 4.31 -4.72
CA PRO A 549 1.90 5.58 -4.15
C PRO A 549 0.41 5.93 -4.46
N PHE A 550 -0.42 4.98 -4.93
CA PHE A 550 -1.84 5.12 -5.28
C PHE A 550 -2.80 5.38 -4.10
N VAL A 551 -2.31 5.84 -2.95
CA VAL A 551 -3.10 6.73 -2.09
C VAL A 551 -3.56 7.96 -2.90
N PHE A 552 -2.93 8.26 -4.04
CA PHE A 552 -3.33 9.39 -4.87
C PHE A 552 -4.75 9.33 -5.43
N TRP A 553 -5.23 8.20 -5.96
CA TRP A 553 -6.56 8.14 -6.60
C TRP A 553 -7.69 7.65 -5.70
N ASN A 554 -7.40 6.77 -4.75
CA ASN A 554 -8.41 6.18 -3.90
C ASN A 554 -8.13 6.53 -2.45
N ALA A 555 -9.19 6.68 -1.66
CA ALA A 555 -9.04 6.73 -0.21
C ALA A 555 -8.26 5.50 0.25
N PRO A 556 -7.30 5.66 1.17
CA PRO A 556 -6.49 4.54 1.62
C PRO A 556 -7.41 3.46 2.18
N THR A 557 -7.19 2.24 1.72
CA THR A 557 -7.91 1.06 2.19
C THR A 557 -6.89 0.01 2.59
N THR A 558 -7.07 -0.53 3.79
CA THR A 558 -6.24 -1.60 4.36
C THR A 558 -7.07 -2.88 4.43
N PHE A 559 -6.42 -4.02 4.27
CA PHE A 559 -6.99 -5.32 4.56
C PHE A 559 -6.13 -6.03 5.60
N LEU A 560 -6.78 -6.69 6.56
CA LEU A 560 -6.13 -7.66 7.43
C LEU A 560 -6.23 -9.03 6.79
N ASN A 561 -5.14 -9.79 6.86
CA ASN A 561 -5.05 -11.14 6.33
C ASN A 561 -4.57 -12.09 7.43
N SER A 562 -4.96 -13.36 7.30
CA SER A 562 -4.49 -14.45 8.15
C SER A 562 -4.20 -15.65 7.28
N TYR A 563 -2.95 -16.12 7.31
CA TYR A 563 -2.48 -17.32 6.66
C TYR A 563 -2.21 -18.38 7.72
N THR A 564 -2.88 -19.54 7.61
CA THR A 564 -2.57 -20.68 8.46
C THR A 564 -1.62 -21.61 7.72
N VAL A 565 -0.44 -21.81 8.29
CA VAL A 565 0.57 -22.71 7.75
C VAL A 565 0.62 -23.97 8.61
N ARG A 566 0.63 -25.12 7.95
CA ARG A 566 0.86 -26.43 8.57
C ARG A 566 2.29 -26.88 8.31
N VAL A 567 2.92 -27.46 9.33
CA VAL A 567 4.20 -28.14 9.26
C VAL A 567 3.97 -29.64 9.34
N ASN A 568 4.20 -30.35 8.24
CA ASN A 568 4.08 -31.80 8.14
C ASN A 568 5.32 -32.48 8.74
N ALA A 569 5.30 -32.75 10.05
CA ALA A 569 6.42 -33.37 10.76
C ALA A 569 6.88 -34.73 10.19
N ALA A 570 6.00 -35.46 9.49
CA ALA A 570 6.33 -36.74 8.82
C ALA A 570 7.18 -36.58 7.54
N ALA A 571 7.44 -35.34 7.10
CA ALA A 571 8.25 -35.02 5.93
C ALA A 571 9.59 -34.34 6.29
N LYS A 572 9.89 -34.15 7.59
CA LYS A 572 11.24 -33.89 8.10
C LYS A 572 12.01 -35.22 8.18
#